data_AF-A0A2W6DRJ9-F1
#
_entry.id   AF-A0A2W6DRJ9-F1
#
_cell.length_a   1.000
_cell.length_b   1.000
_cell.length_c   1.000
_cell.angle_alpha   90.00
_cell.angle_beta   90.00
_cell.angle_gamma   90.00
#
_symmetry.space_group_name_H-M   'P 1'
#
loop_
_entity.id
_entity.type
_entity.pdbx_description
1 polymer ?
#
loop_
_entity_poly.entity_id
_entity_poly.type
_entity_poly.pdbx_seq_one_letter_code
_entity_poly.pdbx_strand_id
1 'polypeptide(L)'
;MSGLALPVLVATFVGCAAVIWIAGVRLSDATDVLDDRLHLGSALGGVVMLAIATNLPEIAITVAAAASHHIGVATGNILGGIAIQTVVLVALDAFGRDRRQSLTYRAASLGLVSSAQNTKPGVGAGTPDPLDLIACERRRIRDRR
;
A
#
# COMPACT_ATOMS: atom_id res chain seq x y z
N MET A 1 19.14 8.05 41.03
CA MET A 1 18.15 7.39 40.17
C MET A 1 17.87 6.04 40.82
N SER A 2 16.92 5.98 41.74
CA SER A 2 16.56 4.73 42.42
C SER A 2 16.04 3.78 41.35
N GLY A 3 16.79 2.73 41.03
CA GLY A 3 16.38 1.74 40.04
C GLY A 3 15.04 1.17 40.47
N LEU A 4 13.96 1.52 39.75
CA LEU A 4 12.67 0.91 39.99
C LEU A 4 12.84 -0.60 39.87
N ALA A 5 12.23 -1.34 40.80
CA ALA A 5 12.30 -2.79 40.78
C ALA A 5 11.82 -3.29 39.41
N LEU A 6 12.60 -4.19 38.79
CA LEU A 6 12.27 -4.92 37.57
C LEU A 6 10.76 -5.27 37.44
N PRO A 7 10.07 -5.76 38.49
CA PRO A 7 8.62 -6.03 38.42
C PRO A 7 7.75 -4.81 38.07
N VAL A 8 8.10 -3.60 38.52
CA VAL A 8 7.33 -2.38 38.21
C VAL A 8 7.47 -2.01 36.73
N LEU A 9 8.66 -2.19 36.17
CA LEU A 9 8.91 -1.95 34.75
C LEU A 9 8.13 -2.93 33.88
N VAL A 10 8.15 -4.22 34.24
CA VAL A 10 7.39 -5.28 33.55
C VAL A 10 5.88 -5.03 33.68
N ALA A 11 5.39 -4.68 34.87
CA ALA A 11 3.97 -4.37 35.06
C ALA A 11 3.52 -3.18 34.20
N THR A 12 4.34 -2.13 34.13
CA THR A 12 4.05 -0.96 33.27
C THR A 12 4.05 -1.35 31.79
N PHE A 13 5.03 -2.15 31.36
CA PHE A 13 5.10 -2.63 29.98
C PHE A 13 3.87 -3.46 29.59
N VAL A 14 3.47 -4.41 30.44
CA VAL A 14 2.28 -5.25 30.22
C VAL A 14 1.01 -4.40 30.21
N GLY A 15 0.92 -3.39 31.09
CA GLY A 15 -0.18 -2.43 31.10
C GLY A 15 -0.30 -1.65 29.79
N CYS A 16 0.82 -1.08 29.30
CA CYS A 16 0.86 -0.39 28.01
C CYS A 16 0.52 -1.34 26.85
N ALA A 17 1.05 -2.56 26.85
CA ALA A 17 0.74 -3.56 25.83
C ALA A 17 -0.76 -3.90 25.79
N ALA A 18 -1.39 -4.05 26.95
CA ALA A 18 -2.84 -4.29 27.05
C ALA A 18 -3.65 -3.09 26.52
N VAL A 19 -3.24 -1.86 26.84
CA VAL A 19 -3.88 -0.65 26.31
C VAL A 19 -3.77 -0.58 24.79
N ILE A 20 -2.59 -0.84 24.23
CA ILE A 20 -2.36 -0.86 22.78
C ILE A 20 -3.21 -1.95 22.13
N TRP A 21 -3.31 -3.14 22.74
CA TRP A 21 -4.15 -4.23 22.24
C TRP A 21 -5.62 -3.81 22.17
N ILE A 22 -6.16 -3.27 23.26
CA ILE A 22 -7.56 -2.82 23.33
C ILE A 22 -7.82 -1.68 22.33
N ALA A 23 -6.88 -0.74 22.22
CA ALA A 23 -6.96 0.35 21.26
C ALA A 23 -7.00 -0.20 19.83
N GLY A 24 -6.15 -1.17 19.49
CA GLY A 24 -6.15 -1.83 18.17
C GLY A 24 -7.46 -2.54 17.83
N VAL A 25 -8.06 -3.24 18.81
CA VAL A 25 -9.38 -3.88 18.61
C VAL A 25 -10.46 -2.83 18.35
N ARG A 26 -10.51 -1.77 19.17
CA ARG A 26 -11.46 -0.66 19.00
C ARG A 26 -11.26 0.09 17.69
N LEU A 27 -10.01 0.16 17.21
CA LEU A 27 -9.64 0.77 15.94
C LEU A 27 -10.25 -0.04 14.78
N SER A 28 -10.16 -1.37 14.82
CA SER A 28 -10.77 -2.25 13.82
C SER A 28 -12.27 -2.00 13.66
N ASP A 29 -13.01 -1.87 14.78
CA ASP A 29 -14.46 -1.59 14.76
C ASP A 29 -14.78 -0.21 14.14
N ALA A 30 -13.89 0.77 14.31
CA ALA A 30 -14.08 2.11 13.75
C ALA A 30 -13.94 2.14 12.22
N THR A 31 -13.24 1.17 11.64
CA THR A 31 -13.09 1.03 10.18
C THR A 31 -14.44 0.77 9.50
N ASP A 32 -15.31 -0.02 10.11
CA ASP A 32 -16.66 -0.32 9.58
C ASP A 32 -17.50 0.96 9.48
N VAL A 33 -17.43 1.82 10.49
CA VAL A 33 -18.10 3.12 10.50
C VAL A 33 -17.52 4.06 9.43
N LEU A 34 -16.21 3.96 9.16
CA LEU A 34 -15.54 4.77 8.16
C LEU A 34 -15.93 4.35 6.74
N ASP A 35 -16.06 3.05 6.49
CA ASP A 35 -16.55 2.48 5.24
C ASP A 35 -17.99 2.90 4.95
N ASP A 36 -18.87 2.84 5.96
CA ASP A 36 -20.27 3.27 5.86
C ASP A 36 -20.41 4.77 5.54
N ARG A 37 -19.51 5.61 6.09
CA ARG A 37 -19.57 7.07 5.95
C ARG A 37 -18.94 7.58 4.65
N LEU A 38 -17.84 6.95 4.23
CA LEU A 38 -17.04 7.44 3.11
C LEU A 38 -17.29 6.66 1.81
N HIS A 39 -18.01 5.51 1.86
CA HIS A 39 -18.25 4.62 0.72
C HIS A 39 -16.96 4.30 -0.07
N LEU A 40 -15.80 4.30 0.60
CA LEU A 40 -14.48 4.16 -0.03
C LEU A 40 -14.17 2.71 -0.46
N GLY A 41 -15.04 1.77 -0.10
CA GLY A 41 -14.85 0.34 -0.30
C GLY A 41 -13.84 -0.24 0.69
N SER A 42 -14.12 -1.46 1.15
CA SER A 42 -13.37 -2.13 2.23
C SER A 42 -11.86 -2.23 2.03
N ALA A 43 -11.41 -2.26 0.77
CA ALA A 43 -9.99 -2.26 0.44
C ALA A 43 -9.29 -0.95 0.83
N LEU A 44 -9.94 0.20 0.62
CA LEU A 44 -9.33 1.51 0.89
C LEU A 44 -9.42 1.83 2.39
N GLY A 45 -10.53 1.47 3.05
CA GLY A 45 -10.67 1.55 4.50
C GLY A 45 -9.57 0.76 5.22
N GLY A 46 -9.32 -0.49 4.82
CA GLY A 46 -8.24 -1.31 5.39
C GLY A 46 -6.84 -0.71 5.21
N VAL A 47 -6.53 -0.13 4.05
CA VAL A 47 -5.22 0.51 3.80
C VAL A 47 -5.03 1.77 4.65
N VAL A 48 -6.07 2.61 4.78
CA VAL A 48 -6.01 3.80 5.64
C VAL A 48 -5.86 3.41 7.10
N MET A 49 -6.58 2.37 7.54
CA MET A 49 -6.50 1.92 8.92
C MET A 49 -5.13 1.36 9.27
N LEU A 50 -4.57 0.55 8.36
CA LEU A 50 -3.22 0.02 8.51
C LEU A 50 -2.21 1.17 8.61
N ALA A 51 -2.31 2.19 7.75
CA ALA A 51 -1.41 3.35 7.78
C ALA A 51 -1.50 4.15 9.09
N ILE A 52 -2.70 4.30 9.66
CA ILE A 52 -2.87 4.98 10.96
C ILE A 52 -2.29 4.11 12.08
N ALA A 53 -2.62 2.81 12.09
CA ALA A 53 -2.19 1.87 13.12
C ALA A 53 -0.66 1.75 13.21
N THR A 54 0.05 1.84 12.07
CA THR A 54 1.52 1.76 12.04
C THR A 54 2.21 3.06 12.43
N ASN A 55 1.64 4.23 12.09
CA ASN A 55 2.28 5.53 12.36
C ASN A 55 1.97 6.10 13.75
N LEU A 56 0.81 5.76 14.34
CA LEU A 56 0.38 6.33 15.62
C LEU A 56 1.36 6.03 16.78
N PRO A 57 1.88 4.80 16.94
CA PRO A 57 2.87 4.51 17.97
C PRO A 57 4.20 5.25 17.74
N GLU A 58 4.65 5.39 16.50
CA GLU A 58 5.89 6.12 16.17
C GLU A 58 5.79 7.60 16.56
N ILE A 59 4.66 8.25 16.25
CA ILE A 59 4.43 9.63 16.64
C ILE A 59 4.43 9.75 18.17
N ALA A 60 3.77 8.83 18.88
CA ALA A 60 3.72 8.85 20.34
C ALA A 60 5.13 8.75 20.97
N ILE A 61 5.97 7.82 20.49
CA ILE A 61 7.35 7.65 20.97
C ILE A 61 8.19 8.88 20.63
N THR A 62 8.05 9.41 19.41
CA THR A 62 8.81 10.59 18.94
C THR A 62 8.46 11.82 19.76
N VAL A 63 7.17 12.06 20.02
CA VAL A 63 6.70 13.18 20.85
C VAL A 63 7.17 13.01 22.30
N ALA A 64 7.09 11.82 22.87
CA ALA A 64 7.58 11.55 24.23
C ALA A 64 9.10 11.79 24.35
N ALA A 65 9.88 11.36 23.35
CA ALA A 65 11.32 11.58 23.30
C ALA A 65 11.69 13.06 23.11
N ALA A 66 10.97 13.77 22.24
CA ALA A 66 11.14 15.21 22.03
C ALA A 66 10.79 16.02 23.28
N ALA A 67 9.70 15.66 23.97
CA ALA A 67 9.27 16.29 25.22
C ALA A 67 10.28 16.06 26.36
N SER A 68 11.03 14.96 26.33
CA SER A 68 12.08 14.64 27.30
C SER A 68 13.42 15.34 26.98
N HIS A 69 13.46 16.29 26.03
CA HIS A 69 14.66 16.95 25.51
C HIS A 69 15.73 15.98 24.95
N HIS A 70 15.34 14.76 24.59
CA HIS A 70 16.23 13.74 24.05
C HIS A 70 16.11 13.65 22.52
N ILE A 71 16.55 14.72 21.85
CA ILE A 71 16.44 14.85 20.39
C ILE A 71 17.12 13.70 19.65
N GLY A 72 18.26 13.20 20.16
CA GLY A 72 18.95 12.04 19.56
C GLY A 72 18.10 10.77 19.53
N VAL A 73 17.28 10.53 20.56
CA VAL A 73 16.36 9.38 20.62
C VAL A 73 15.19 9.59 19.67
N ALA A 74 14.66 10.82 19.58
CA ALA A 74 13.58 11.14 18.64
C ALA A 74 14.01 10.94 17.18
N THR A 75 15.20 11.43 16.80
CA THR A 75 15.75 11.27 15.46
C THR A 75 16.06 9.79 15.15
N GLY A 76 16.61 9.06 16.12
CA GLY A 76 16.84 7.62 15.99
C GLY A 76 15.55 6.81 15.81
N ASN A 77 14.48 7.19 16.51
CA ASN A 77 13.17 6.54 16.38
C ASN A 77 12.58 6.75 14.97
N ILE A 78 12.63 7.96 14.42
CA ILE A 78 12.12 8.24 13.07
C ILE A 78 12.93 7.47 12.01
N LEU A 79 14.26 7.56 12.06
CA LEU A 79 15.13 6.89 11.07
C LEU A 79 15.03 5.37 11.16
N GLY A 80 15.03 4.84 12.38
CA GLY A 80 14.89 3.40 12.63
C GLY A 80 13.52 2.87 12.25
N GLY A 81 12.46 3.66 12.49
CA GLY A 81 11.09 3.37 12.09
C GLY A 81 10.91 3.23 10.59
N ILE A 82 11.39 4.21 9.82
CA ILE A 82 11.37 4.16 8.34
C ILE A 82 12.23 3.00 7.83
N ALA A 83 13.40 2.76 8.45
CA ALA A 83 14.27 1.67 8.08
C ALA A 83 13.59 0.31 8.31
N ILE A 84 12.97 0.07 9.47
CA ILE A 84 12.32 -1.21 9.76
C ILE A 84 11.08 -1.41 8.88
N GLN A 85 10.28 -0.37 8.64
CA GLN A 85 9.14 -0.46 7.72
C GLN A 85 9.60 -0.83 6.30
N THR A 86 10.69 -0.23 5.83
CA THR A 86 11.27 -0.56 4.51
C THR A 86 11.83 -1.98 4.48
N VAL A 87 12.59 -2.39 5.51
CA VAL A 87 13.16 -3.74 5.61
C VAL A 87 12.06 -4.79 5.67
N VAL A 88 10.99 -4.54 6.43
CA VAL A 88 9.82 -5.42 6.48
C VAL A 88 9.16 -5.52 5.10
N LEU A 89 8.99 -4.41 4.39
CA LEU A 89 8.43 -4.42 3.04
C LEU A 89 9.30 -5.23 2.07
N VAL A 90 10.62 -5.03 2.11
CA VAL A 90 11.59 -5.78 1.30
C VAL A 90 11.59 -7.26 1.65
N ALA A 91 11.51 -7.59 2.95
CA ALA A 91 11.40 -8.97 3.40
C ALA A 91 10.08 -9.61 2.92
N LEU A 92 8.96 -8.90 3.05
CA LEU A 92 7.67 -9.37 2.54
C LEU A 92 7.69 -9.58 1.02
N ASP A 93 8.36 -8.71 0.24
CA ASP A 93 8.53 -8.93 -1.21
C ASP A 93 9.46 -10.12 -1.50
N ALA A 94 10.53 -10.31 -0.71
CA ALA A 94 11.48 -11.41 -0.89
C ALA A 94 10.86 -12.78 -0.54
N PHE A 95 10.13 -12.87 0.58
CA PHE A 95 9.55 -14.12 1.09
C PHE A 95 8.13 -14.37 0.58
N GLY A 96 7.35 -13.32 0.30
CA GLY A 96 5.98 -13.39 -0.19
C GLY A 96 5.84 -13.65 -1.69
N ARG A 97 6.93 -14.08 -2.36
CA ARG A 97 6.93 -14.48 -3.78
C ARG A 97 6.20 -15.81 -4.00
N ASP A 98 4.89 -15.79 -3.77
CA ASP A 98 3.91 -16.67 -4.40
C ASP A 98 2.85 -15.81 -5.11
N ARG A 99 3.10 -15.54 -6.39
CA ARG A 99 2.11 -15.33 -7.45
C ARG A 99 1.10 -14.17 -7.27
N ARG A 100 1.32 -13.08 -8.03
CA ARG A 100 0.45 -12.66 -9.16
C ARG A 100 1.06 -11.51 -9.95
N GLN A 101 0.88 -11.62 -11.26
CA GLN A 101 1.31 -10.74 -12.33
C GLN A 101 1.22 -9.25 -11.99
N SER A 102 2.25 -8.52 -12.37
CA SER A 102 2.31 -7.06 -12.34
C SER A 102 1.01 -6.43 -12.89
N LEU A 103 0.28 -5.74 -12.01
CA LEU A 103 -0.92 -4.94 -12.34
C LEU A 103 -0.63 -3.85 -13.39
N THR A 104 0.65 -3.57 -13.65
CA THR A 104 1.14 -2.77 -14.78
C THR A 104 0.61 -3.26 -16.13
N TYR A 105 0.47 -4.59 -16.33
CA TYR A 105 -0.05 -5.14 -17.58
C TYR A 105 -1.55 -4.88 -17.77
N ARG A 106 -2.34 -4.89 -16.67
CA ARG A 106 -3.80 -4.61 -16.73
C ARG A 106 -4.09 -3.12 -16.86
N ALA A 107 -3.31 -2.26 -16.21
CA ALA A 107 -3.43 -0.80 -16.38
C ALA A 107 -3.11 -0.35 -17.81
N ALA A 108 -2.12 -0.96 -18.47
CA ALA A 108 -1.81 -0.70 -19.88
C ALA A 108 -2.96 -1.10 -20.82
N SER A 109 -3.64 -2.23 -20.55
CA SER A 109 -4.81 -2.64 -21.34
C SER A 109 -6.04 -1.75 -21.15
N LEU A 110 -6.26 -1.19 -19.95
CA LEU A 110 -7.38 -0.28 -19.69
C LEU A 110 -7.18 1.09 -20.36
N GLY A 111 -5.93 1.57 -20.45
CA GLY A 111 -5.61 2.79 -21.21
C GLY A 111 -5.90 2.65 -22.70
N LEU A 112 -5.64 1.47 -23.28
CA LEU A 112 -5.98 1.14 -24.67
C LEU A 112 -7.49 0.93 -24.90
N VAL A 113 -8.23 0.41 -23.91
CA VAL A 113 -9.69 0.20 -24.05
C VAL A 113 -10.51 1.46 -23.76
N SER A 114 -9.98 2.40 -22.96
CA SER A 114 -10.64 3.69 -22.65
C SER A 114 -10.52 4.68 -23.81
N SER A 115 -9.36 4.70 -24.49
CA SER A 115 -9.20 5.48 -25.73
C SER A 115 -9.99 4.90 -26.91
N ALA A 116 -10.35 3.62 -26.88
CA ALA A 116 -11.23 2.99 -27.87
C ALA A 116 -12.73 3.34 -27.66
N GLN A 117 -13.17 3.67 -26.45
CA GLN A 117 -14.59 3.92 -26.15
C GLN A 117 -15.05 5.37 -26.34
N ASN A 118 -14.13 6.34 -26.41
CA ASN A 118 -14.49 7.75 -26.64
C ASN A 118 -14.55 8.14 -28.13
N THR A 119 -14.44 7.16 -29.04
CA THR A 119 -14.73 7.36 -30.46
C THR A 119 -16.17 6.91 -30.70
N LYS A 120 -17.04 7.86 -31.06
CA LYS A 120 -18.46 7.64 -31.39
C LYS A 120 -18.68 6.35 -32.22
N PRO A 121 -19.71 5.53 -31.94
CA PRO A 121 -20.12 4.46 -32.83
C PRO A 121 -20.85 5.09 -34.01
N GLY A 122 -20.13 5.45 -35.07
CA GLY A 122 -20.77 6.15 -36.19
C GLY A 122 -19.87 6.63 -37.32
N VAL A 123 -18.64 6.16 -37.43
CA VAL A 123 -17.83 6.34 -38.65
C VAL A 123 -17.14 5.02 -38.94
N GLY A 124 -17.52 4.42 -40.08
CA GLY A 124 -16.88 3.22 -40.61
C GLY A 124 -15.41 3.49 -40.87
N ALA A 125 -14.56 2.91 -40.04
CA ALA A 125 -13.18 2.65 -40.34
C ALA A 125 -12.92 1.22 -39.87
N GLY A 126 -13.01 0.28 -40.80
CA GLY A 126 -12.59 -1.10 -40.54
C GLY A 126 -11.15 -1.05 -40.06
N THR A 127 -10.94 -1.34 -38.77
CA THR A 127 -9.63 -1.75 -38.29
C THR A 127 -9.29 -3.01 -39.09
N PRO A 128 -8.25 -2.99 -39.95
CA PRO A 128 -7.89 -4.21 -40.66
C PRO A 128 -7.53 -5.24 -39.60
N ASP A 129 -8.19 -6.39 -39.65
CA ASP A 129 -7.85 -7.51 -38.80
C ASP A 129 -6.34 -7.77 -38.93
N PRO A 130 -5.64 -8.18 -37.85
CA PRO A 130 -4.20 -8.46 -37.90
C PRO A 130 -3.81 -9.42 -39.04
N LEU A 131 -4.74 -10.28 -39.46
CA LEU A 131 -4.59 -11.19 -40.60
C LEU A 131 -4.58 -10.47 -41.97
N ASP A 132 -5.33 -9.37 -42.14
CA ASP A 132 -5.33 -8.58 -43.39
C ASP A 132 -4.04 -7.78 -43.56
N LEU A 133 -3.46 -7.29 -42.47
CA LEU A 133 -2.17 -6.61 -42.50
C LEU A 133 -1.05 -7.58 -42.88
N ILE A 134 -1.09 -8.81 -42.35
CA ILE A 134 -0.16 -9.88 -42.72
C ILE A 134 -0.37 -10.30 -44.17
N ALA A 135 -1.61 -10.39 -44.66
CA ALA A 135 -1.89 -10.72 -46.05
C ALA A 135 -1.42 -9.63 -47.03
N CYS A 136 -1.58 -8.35 -46.67
CA CYS A 136 -1.11 -7.20 -47.46
C CYS A 136 0.43 -7.17 -47.54
N GLU A 137 1.13 -7.38 -46.43
CA GLU A 137 2.59 -7.42 -46.39
C GLU A 137 3.14 -8.62 -47.20
N ARG A 138 2.49 -9.78 -47.10
CA ARG A 138 2.87 -10.97 -47.87
C ARG A 138 2.68 -10.78 -49.38
N ARG A 139 1.69 -9.98 -49.79
CA ARG A 139 1.42 -9.65 -51.20
C ARG A 139 2.42 -8.61 -51.71
N ARG A 140 2.80 -7.62 -50.88
CA ARG A 140 3.81 -6.60 -51.19
C ARG A 140 5.21 -7.20 -51.38
N ILE A 141 5.58 -8.24 -50.62
CA ILE A 141 6.87 -8.96 -50.79
C ILE A 141 6.89 -9.80 -52.07
N ARG A 142 5.73 -10.29 -52.53
CA ARG A 142 5.63 -11.11 -53.75
C ARG A 142 5.79 -10.30 -55.03
N ASP A 143 5.34 -9.05 -55.02
CA ASP A 143 5.35 -8.15 -56.20
C ASP A 143 6.71 -7.44 -56.40
N ARG A 144 7.66 -7.62 -55.46
CA ARG A 144 9.06 -7.14 -55.56
C ARG A 144 10.07 -8.20 -56.01
N ARG A 145 9.61 -9.41 -56.38
CA ARG A 145 10.42 -10.44 -57.06
C ARG A 145 9.93 -10.62 -58.48
#